data_AF-A0A2D7BUY4-F1
#
_entry.id   AF-A0A2D7BUY4-F1
#
_cell.length_a   1.000
_cell.length_b   1.000
_cell.length_c   1.000
_cell.angle_alpha   90.00
_cell.angle_beta   90.00
_cell.angle_gamma   90.00
#
_symmetry.space_group_name_H-M   'P 1'
#
loop_
_entity.id
_entity.type
_entity.pdbx_description
1 polymer ?
#
loop_
_entity_poly.entity_id
_entity_poly.type
_entity_poly.pdbx_seq_one_letter_code
_entity_poly.pdbx_strand_id
1 'polypeptide(L)'
;MKKIILITLIAFFSLEAKTDYMKDLDLSGELLAFAEYGAKSSWSESEVNKVERMVEQFSDQDLKEIWTANVITYSLIGNLPDYPSRGMCKIAKRNISKLKDDDLKSIWNMNYGLYGC
;
A
#
# COMPACT_ATOMS: atom_id res chain seq x y z
N MET A 1 22.80 4.65 38.05
CA MET A 1 21.46 5.12 37.63
C MET A 1 21.38 5.46 36.15
N LYS A 2 22.19 6.38 35.60
CA LYS A 2 22.15 6.73 34.15
C LYS A 2 22.30 5.54 33.19
N LYS A 3 23.17 4.57 33.50
CA LYS A 3 23.37 3.36 32.67
C LYS A 3 22.17 2.39 32.69
N ILE A 4 21.45 2.30 33.81
CA ILE A 4 20.28 1.41 33.93
C ILE A 4 19.11 1.97 33.13
N ILE A 5 18.88 3.29 33.21
CA ILE A 5 17.84 3.99 32.45
C ILE A 5 18.06 3.84 30.93
N LEU A 6 19.32 3.96 30.48
CA LEU A 6 19.67 3.80 29.07
C LEU A 6 19.41 2.37 28.56
N ILE A 7 19.73 1.34 29.36
CA ILE A 7 19.49 -0.06 28.99
C ILE A 7 17.98 -0.36 28.93
N THR A 8 17.19 0.15 29.87
CA THR A 8 15.72 -0.01 29.79
C THR A 8 15.13 0.70 28.58
N LEU A 9 15.60 1.90 28.23
CA LEU A 9 15.15 2.61 27.03
C LEU A 9 15.48 1.82 25.76
N ILE A 10 16.73 1.32 25.62
CA ILE A 10 17.14 0.55 24.45
C ILE A 10 16.31 -0.75 24.32
N ALA A 11 16.03 -1.44 25.43
CA ALA A 11 15.19 -2.63 25.43
C ALA A 11 13.74 -2.31 25.01
N PHE A 12 13.16 -1.21 25.49
CA PHE A 12 11.82 -0.77 25.08
C PHE A 12 11.75 -0.45 23.59
N PHE A 13 12.69 0.33 23.04
CA PHE A 13 12.73 0.63 21.60
C PHE A 13 12.91 -0.62 20.73
N SER A 14 13.69 -1.60 21.21
CA SER A 14 13.89 -2.86 20.48
C SER A 14 12.64 -3.73 20.45
N LEU A 15 11.81 -3.69 21.50
CA LEU A 15 10.52 -4.38 21.56
C LEU A 15 9.50 -3.73 20.63
N GLU A 16 9.37 -2.40 20.67
CA GLU A 16 8.46 -1.64 19.79
C GLU A 16 8.79 -1.89 18.32
N ALA A 17 10.06 -1.77 17.92
CA ALA A 17 10.48 -2.03 16.54
C ALA A 17 10.19 -3.47 16.08
N LYS A 18 10.32 -4.46 16.97
CA LYS A 18 10.00 -5.87 16.67
C LYS A 18 8.49 -6.09 16.51
N THR A 19 7.69 -5.40 17.30
CA THR A 19 6.21 -5.46 17.22
C THR A 19 5.71 -4.82 15.92
N ASP A 20 6.26 -3.66 15.55
CA ASP A 20 5.94 -2.97 14.29
C ASP A 20 6.27 -3.83 13.07
N TYR A 21 7.46 -4.47 13.04
CA TYR A 21 7.84 -5.39 11.98
C TYR A 21 6.91 -6.60 11.86
N MET A 22 6.52 -7.23 12.98
CA MET A 22 5.63 -8.39 12.94
C MET A 22 4.24 -8.01 12.43
N LYS A 23 3.73 -6.85 12.85
CA LYS A 23 2.45 -6.32 12.39
C LYS A 23 2.45 -6.07 10.87
N ASP A 24 3.52 -5.46 10.35
CA ASP A 24 3.64 -5.18 8.92
C ASP A 24 3.79 -6.46 8.08
N LEU A 25 4.45 -7.48 8.64
CA LEU A 25 4.51 -8.81 8.03
C LEU A 25 3.11 -9.46 7.97
N ASP A 26 2.35 -9.43 9.06
CA ASP A 26 0.99 -9.96 9.12
C ASP A 26 0.06 -9.23 8.14
N LEU A 27 0.11 -7.89 8.12
CA LEU A 27 -0.61 -7.04 7.16
C LEU A 27 -0.26 -7.38 5.70
N SER A 28 1.02 -7.61 5.40
CA SER A 28 1.46 -8.03 4.07
C SER A 28 0.91 -9.40 3.69
N GLY A 29 0.89 -10.33 4.64
CA GLY A 29 0.27 -11.65 4.44
C GLY A 29 -1.22 -11.56 4.17
N GLU A 30 -1.97 -10.74 4.91
CA GLU A 30 -3.39 -10.51 4.69
C GLU A 30 -3.67 -9.89 3.32
N LEU A 31 -2.89 -8.88 2.92
CA LEU A 31 -3.03 -8.22 1.63
C LEU A 31 -2.70 -9.15 0.46
N LEU A 32 -1.63 -9.94 0.60
CA LEU A 32 -1.26 -10.95 -0.39
C LEU A 32 -2.37 -11.99 -0.53
N ALA A 33 -2.91 -12.47 0.59
CA ALA A 33 -4.02 -13.42 0.56
C ALA A 33 -5.27 -12.83 -0.08
N PHE A 34 -5.57 -11.55 0.18
CA PHE A 34 -6.72 -10.86 -0.41
C PHE A 34 -6.56 -10.61 -1.92
N ALA A 35 -5.33 -10.40 -2.39
CA ALA A 35 -5.03 -10.12 -3.80
C ALA A 35 -4.80 -11.39 -4.65
N GLU A 36 -4.08 -12.38 -4.12
CA GLU A 36 -3.53 -13.49 -4.91
C GLU A 36 -4.21 -14.84 -4.66
N TYR A 37 -4.73 -15.13 -3.47
CA TYR A 37 -5.45 -16.38 -3.22
C TYR A 37 -6.87 -16.32 -3.79
N GLY A 38 -6.95 -16.46 -5.11
CA GLY A 38 -8.21 -16.57 -5.85
C GLY A 38 -8.13 -16.29 -7.35
N ALA A 39 -6.93 -15.97 -7.90
CA ALA A 39 -6.79 -15.52 -9.29
C ALA A 39 -7.75 -14.36 -9.60
N LYS A 40 -7.77 -13.35 -8.72
CA LYS A 40 -8.75 -12.27 -8.76
C LYS A 40 -8.62 -11.49 -10.07
N SER A 41 -9.61 -11.68 -10.95
CA SER A 41 -9.64 -11.11 -12.29
C SER A 41 -10.32 -9.75 -12.36
N SER A 42 -11.01 -9.33 -11.30
CA SER A 42 -11.71 -8.05 -11.22
C SER A 42 -11.68 -7.46 -9.80
N TRP A 43 -11.64 -6.14 -9.73
CA TRP A 43 -11.62 -5.36 -8.50
C TRP A 43 -12.79 -4.38 -8.47
N SER A 44 -13.57 -4.39 -7.40
CA SER A 44 -14.55 -3.31 -7.15
C SER A 44 -13.90 -2.13 -6.43
N GLU A 45 -14.49 -0.94 -6.57
CA GLU A 45 -14.02 0.26 -5.86
C GLU A 45 -13.98 0.06 -4.34
N SER A 46 -14.96 -0.65 -3.78
CA SER A 46 -15.03 -0.94 -2.34
C SER A 46 -13.84 -1.77 -1.86
N GLU A 47 -13.43 -2.76 -2.65
CA GLU A 47 -12.31 -3.64 -2.32
C GLU A 47 -10.97 -2.91 -2.44
N VAL A 48 -10.79 -2.09 -3.48
CA VAL A 48 -9.57 -1.29 -3.61
C VAL A 48 -9.47 -0.25 -2.48
N ASN A 49 -10.58 0.38 -2.11
CA ASN A 49 -10.65 1.24 -0.92
C ASN A 49 -10.33 0.49 0.38
N LYS A 50 -10.71 -0.78 0.48
CA LYS A 50 -10.35 -1.62 1.65
C LYS A 50 -8.85 -1.87 1.69
N VAL A 51 -8.24 -2.24 0.56
CA VAL A 51 -6.79 -2.41 0.45
C VAL A 51 -6.08 -1.13 0.85
N GLU A 52 -6.45 0.01 0.27
CA GLU A 52 -5.85 1.31 0.62
C GLU A 52 -5.90 1.59 2.13
N ARG A 53 -7.02 1.33 2.80
CA ARG A 53 -7.11 1.50 4.27
C ARG A 53 -6.21 0.55 5.06
N MET A 54 -5.95 -0.64 4.55
CA MET A 54 -4.98 -1.57 5.15
C MET A 54 -3.55 -1.05 4.93
N VAL A 55 -3.25 -0.52 3.73
CA VAL A 55 -1.95 0.08 3.42
C VAL A 55 -1.59 1.21 4.37
N GLU A 56 -2.56 2.04 4.78
CA GLU A 56 -2.29 3.14 5.73
C GLU A 56 -1.80 2.66 7.12
N GLN A 57 -2.00 1.39 7.46
CA GLN A 57 -1.63 0.82 8.76
C GLN A 57 -0.18 0.37 8.86
N PHE A 58 0.54 0.32 7.73
CA PHE A 58 1.97 -0.01 7.72
C PHE A 58 2.78 1.03 8.48
N SER A 59 3.70 0.55 9.32
CA SER A 59 4.71 1.37 9.97
C SER A 59 5.92 1.60 9.06
N ASP A 60 6.35 0.53 8.38
CA ASP A 60 7.39 0.51 7.36
C ASP A 60 6.94 1.29 6.12
N GLN A 61 7.74 2.30 5.78
CA GLN A 61 7.42 3.23 4.71
C GLN A 61 7.63 2.63 3.32
N ASP A 62 8.59 1.71 3.20
CA ASP A 62 8.93 1.08 1.93
C ASP A 62 7.85 0.05 1.57
N LEU A 63 7.40 -0.73 2.55
CA LEU A 63 6.24 -1.62 2.39
C LEU A 63 4.96 -0.84 2.08
N LYS A 64 4.74 0.29 2.77
CA LYS A 64 3.61 1.19 2.48
C LYS A 64 3.66 1.68 1.03
N GLU A 65 4.83 2.05 0.51
CA GLU A 65 5.00 2.53 -0.85
C GLU A 65 4.76 1.42 -1.90
N ILE A 66 5.28 0.21 -1.67
CA ILE A 66 5.02 -0.97 -2.51
C ILE A 66 3.52 -1.26 -2.59
N TRP A 67 2.84 -1.32 -1.46
CA TRP A 67 1.40 -1.61 -1.46
C TRP A 67 0.56 -0.45 -2.00
N THR A 68 1.01 0.80 -1.86
CA THR A 68 0.39 1.95 -2.52
C THR A 68 0.47 1.81 -4.04
N ALA A 69 1.60 1.36 -4.58
CA ALA A 69 1.72 1.06 -6.02
C ALA A 69 0.74 -0.03 -6.45
N ASN A 70 0.55 -1.09 -5.65
CA ASN A 70 -0.46 -2.12 -5.93
C ASN A 70 -1.90 -1.57 -5.95
N VAL A 71 -2.25 -0.65 -5.04
CA VAL A 71 -3.55 0.04 -5.08
C VAL A 71 -3.73 0.79 -6.41
N ILE A 72 -2.70 1.46 -6.91
CA ILE A 72 -2.74 2.15 -8.22
C ILE A 72 -2.94 1.12 -9.34
N THR A 73 -2.17 0.03 -9.34
CA THR A 73 -2.32 -1.08 -10.29
C THR A 73 -3.75 -1.61 -10.32
N TYR A 74 -4.31 -1.98 -9.17
CA TYR A 74 -5.67 -2.52 -9.09
C TYR A 74 -6.73 -1.50 -9.53
N SER A 75 -6.49 -0.21 -9.29
CA SER A 75 -7.39 0.86 -9.73
C SER A 75 -7.37 1.03 -11.25
N LEU A 76 -6.19 0.97 -11.89
CA LEU A 76 -6.04 1.28 -13.31
C LEU A 76 -6.27 0.08 -14.22
N ILE A 77 -5.80 -1.10 -13.82
CA ILE A 77 -5.79 -2.31 -14.66
C ILE A 77 -6.49 -3.51 -14.04
N GLY A 78 -7.06 -3.36 -12.84
CA GLY A 78 -7.69 -4.46 -12.12
C GLY A 78 -8.98 -5.00 -12.74
N ASN A 79 -9.51 -4.38 -13.80
CA ASN A 79 -10.76 -4.78 -14.48
C ASN A 79 -10.61 -4.93 -16.00
N LEU A 80 -9.40 -5.14 -16.51
CA LEU A 80 -9.20 -5.35 -17.95
C LEU A 80 -10.11 -6.49 -18.49
N PRO A 81 -10.67 -6.34 -19.70
CA PRO A 81 -10.39 -5.30 -20.70
C PRO A 81 -11.15 -3.98 -20.51
N ASP A 82 -12.01 -3.87 -19.51
CA ASP A 82 -12.80 -2.66 -19.28
C ASP A 82 -11.92 -1.52 -18.76
N TYR A 83 -12.14 -0.32 -19.29
CA TYR A 83 -11.50 0.88 -18.77
C TYR A 83 -11.95 1.15 -17.32
N PRO A 84 -11.08 1.71 -16.47
CA PRO A 84 -11.40 2.03 -15.09
C PRO A 84 -12.60 3.00 -14.99
N SER A 85 -13.45 2.77 -13.98
CA SER A 85 -14.54 3.69 -13.67
C SER A 85 -14.00 5.05 -13.19
N ARG A 86 -14.84 6.09 -13.20
CA ARG A 86 -14.48 7.39 -12.59
C ARG A 86 -14.08 7.26 -11.11
N GLY A 87 -14.69 6.33 -10.37
CA GLY A 87 -14.33 6.10 -8.98
C GLY A 87 -12.95 5.47 -8.86
N MET A 88 -12.65 4.45 -9.68
CA MET A 88 -11.30 3.87 -9.78
C MET A 88 -10.24 4.90 -10.16
N CYS A 89 -10.51 5.77 -11.14
CA CYS A 89 -9.61 6.87 -11.49
C CYS A 89 -9.35 7.83 -10.31
N LYS A 90 -10.34 8.06 -9.44
CA LYS A 90 -10.13 8.89 -8.22
C LYS A 90 -9.24 8.18 -7.20
N ILE A 91 -9.36 6.86 -7.08
CA ILE A 91 -8.52 6.04 -6.20
C ILE A 91 -7.07 6.04 -6.70
N ALA A 92 -6.85 5.80 -8.00
CA ALA A 92 -5.52 5.86 -8.61
C ALA A 92 -4.87 7.23 -8.36
N LYS A 93 -5.54 8.33 -8.74
CA LYS A 93 -4.97 9.68 -8.65
C LYS A 93 -4.50 10.07 -7.25
N ARG A 94 -5.31 9.77 -6.22
CA ARG A 94 -4.91 10.10 -4.84
C ARG A 94 -3.76 9.23 -4.35
N ASN A 95 -3.67 7.96 -4.78
CA ASN A 95 -2.56 7.09 -4.37
C ASN A 95 -1.27 7.42 -5.12
N ILE A 96 -1.34 7.85 -6.39
CA ILE A 96 -0.19 8.41 -7.11
C ILE A 96 0.40 9.60 -6.32
N SER A 97 -0.45 10.48 -5.80
CA SER A 97 0.03 11.63 -5.02
C SER A 97 0.68 11.29 -3.67
N LYS A 98 0.51 10.05 -3.16
CA LYS A 98 1.09 9.59 -1.89
C LYS A 98 2.48 8.97 -2.06
N LEU A 99 2.87 8.59 -3.28
CA LEU A 99 4.20 8.04 -3.54
C LEU A 99 5.27 9.06 -3.11
N LYS A 100 6.48 8.62 -2.78
CA LYS A 100 7.59 9.52 -2.45
C LYS A 100 8.51 9.68 -3.64
N ASP A 101 8.78 8.58 -4.34
CA ASP A 101 9.62 8.57 -5.53
C ASP A 101 8.95 9.30 -6.71
N ASP A 102 9.60 10.36 -7.19
CA ASP A 102 9.06 11.23 -8.26
C ASP A 102 9.11 10.57 -9.64
N ASP A 103 10.07 9.67 -9.89
CA ASP A 103 10.12 8.91 -11.14
C ASP A 103 8.97 7.90 -11.18
N LEU A 104 8.71 7.23 -10.06
CA LEU A 104 7.57 6.31 -9.92
C LEU A 104 6.24 7.06 -10.06
N LYS A 105 6.10 8.25 -9.46
CA LYS A 105 4.93 9.13 -9.70
C LYS A 105 4.76 9.47 -11.17
N SER A 106 5.85 9.84 -11.84
CA SER A 106 5.84 10.23 -13.24
C SER A 106 5.35 9.07 -14.13
N ILE A 107 5.87 7.86 -13.89
CA ILE A 107 5.43 6.63 -14.57
C ILE A 107 3.93 6.40 -14.35
N TRP A 108 3.46 6.49 -13.11
CA TRP A 108 2.04 6.26 -12.85
C TRP A 108 1.12 7.36 -13.38
N ASN A 109 1.56 8.61 -13.41
CA ASN A 109 0.81 9.70 -14.05
C ASN A 109 0.70 9.49 -15.56
N MET A 110 1.74 8.95 -16.21
CA MET A 110 1.66 8.57 -17.61
C MET A 110 0.65 7.43 -17.82
N ASN A 111 0.73 6.37 -17.01
CA ASN A 111 -0.21 5.25 -17.06
C ASN A 111 -1.66 5.68 -16.79
N TYR A 112 -1.87 6.64 -15.87
CA TYR A 112 -3.18 7.23 -15.59
C TYR A 112 -3.86 7.70 -16.89
N GLY A 113 -3.14 8.52 -17.67
CA GLY A 113 -3.57 9.02 -18.98
C GLY A 113 -3.83 7.91 -20.00
N LEU A 114 -2.96 6.90 -20.05
CA LEU A 114 -3.07 5.79 -21.01
C LEU A 114 -4.32 4.93 -20.77
N TYR A 115 -4.76 4.79 -19.52
CA TYR A 115 -5.96 4.04 -19.17
C TYR A 115 -7.24 4.89 -19.15
N GLY A 116 -7.21 6.08 -19.75
CA GLY A 116 -8.41 6.92 -19.90
C GLY A 116 -8.88 7.57 -18.60
N CYS A 117 -8.00 7.62 -17.60
CA CYS A 117 -8.11 8.54 -16.48
C CYS A 117 -7.32 9.83 -16.81
#